data_AF-A0AAW8XW48-F1
#
_entry.id   AF-A0AAW8XW48-F1
#
_cell.length_a   1.000
_cell.length_b   1.000
_cell.length_c   1.000
_cell.angle_alpha   90.00
_cell.angle_beta   90.00
_cell.angle_gamma   90.00
#
_symmetry.space_group_name_H-M   'P 1'
#
loop_
_entity.id
_entity.type
_entity.pdbx_description
1 polymer ?
#
loop_
_entity_poly.entity_id
_entity_poly.type
_entity_poly.pdbx_seq_one_letter_code
_entity_poly.pdbx_strand_id
1 'polypeptide(L)'
;MEAIKRFIVWVNYGLEGWSIYGSSDDWKEALSLRLDAIEGGGNDKEDVFVTESKQELVAETELTEWNRELEAVLMALDDCQLECDGMTWAVSHLLKAAGIPHDCMSGMARNEQTKDIVTPHYWIALNGGWVVDLRLRMWFGDHDEVPHGIFHPLSEPGFFYQGESVQQHQGMRLSRAVLDMMTDGKISHVKIPSLQSGEK
;
A
#
# COMPACT_ATOMS: atom_id res chain seq x y z
N MET A 1 20.78 0.26 -29.95
CA MET A 1 19.43 0.31 -29.36
C MET A 1 19.39 1.55 -28.49
N GLU A 2 18.54 2.51 -28.81
CA GLU A 2 18.31 3.64 -27.91
C GLU A 2 17.55 3.13 -26.69
N ALA A 3 17.98 3.55 -25.50
CA ALA A 3 17.29 3.20 -24.26
C ALA A 3 15.92 3.92 -24.27
N ILE A 4 14.83 3.16 -24.16
CA ILE A 4 13.49 3.73 -24.01
C ILE A 4 13.45 4.41 -22.65
N LYS A 5 13.19 5.73 -22.65
CA LYS A 5 13.02 6.51 -21.42
C LYS A 5 11.56 6.43 -21.00
N ARG A 6 11.29 5.97 -19.77
CA ARG A 6 9.94 5.90 -19.21
C ARG A 6 9.76 6.99 -18.15
N PHE A 7 8.70 7.76 -18.30
CA PHE A 7 8.32 8.86 -17.43
C PHE A 7 7.09 8.49 -16.61
N ILE A 8 7.06 8.89 -15.35
CA ILE A 8 5.96 8.59 -14.43
C ILE A 8 5.44 9.88 -13.81
N VAL A 9 4.11 10.01 -13.79
CA VAL A 9 3.37 11.11 -13.17
C VAL A 9 2.84 10.66 -11.82
N TRP A 10 3.26 11.36 -10.78
CA TRP A 10 2.87 11.15 -9.39
C TRP A 10 1.98 12.28 -8.92
N VAL A 11 0.98 11.93 -8.11
CA VAL A 11 0.07 12.88 -7.47
C VAL A 11 0.06 12.63 -5.98
N ASN A 12 0.30 13.68 -5.21
CA ASN A 12 0.11 13.69 -3.77
C ASN A 12 -1.33 14.12 -3.47
N TYR A 13 -2.14 13.21 -2.96
CA TYR A 13 -3.52 13.52 -2.54
C TYR A 13 -3.60 14.02 -1.09
N GLY A 14 -2.47 14.43 -0.51
CA GLY A 14 -2.36 14.93 0.85
C GLY A 14 -2.15 13.80 1.87
N LEU A 15 -3.15 13.56 2.72
CA LEU A 15 -3.06 12.60 3.85
C LEU A 15 -2.74 11.15 3.40
N GLU A 16 -3.02 10.83 2.14
CA GLU A 16 -2.81 9.50 1.54
C GLU A 16 -1.43 9.33 0.88
N GLY A 17 -0.60 10.39 0.80
CA GLY A 17 0.71 10.36 0.19
C GLY A 17 0.70 10.34 -1.35
N TRP A 18 1.79 9.88 -1.95
CA TRP A 18 1.99 9.88 -3.41
C TRP A 18 1.41 8.64 -4.09
N SER A 19 0.68 8.84 -5.19
CA SER A 19 0.09 7.79 -6.03
C SER A 19 0.43 7.97 -7.51
N ILE A 20 0.49 6.87 -8.28
CA ILE A 20 0.67 6.92 -9.73
C ILE A 20 -0.61 7.44 -10.37
N TYR A 21 -0.50 8.54 -11.09
CA TYR A 21 -1.56 9.00 -11.99
C TYR A 21 -1.42 8.38 -13.38
N GLY A 22 -0.18 8.24 -13.88
CA GLY A 22 0.07 7.61 -15.17
C GLY A 22 1.55 7.47 -15.50
N SER A 23 1.87 6.76 -16.58
CA SER A 23 3.24 6.64 -17.10
C SER A 23 3.25 6.65 -18.63
N SER A 24 4.29 7.19 -19.25
CA SER A 24 4.48 7.20 -20.70
C SER A 24 5.97 7.09 -21.07
N ASP A 25 6.27 6.57 -22.26
CA ASP A 25 7.62 6.59 -22.83
C ASP A 25 7.93 7.87 -23.64
N ASP A 26 6.94 8.76 -23.78
CA ASP A 26 7.05 10.07 -24.43
C ASP A 26 6.87 11.21 -23.41
N TRP A 27 7.83 12.13 -23.36
CA TRP A 27 7.83 13.24 -22.42
C TRP A 27 6.62 14.17 -22.57
N LYS A 28 6.14 14.40 -23.80
CA LYS A 28 4.98 15.28 -24.05
C LYS A 28 3.70 14.64 -23.56
N GLU A 29 3.56 13.33 -23.73
CA GLU A 29 2.43 12.59 -23.20
C GLU A 29 2.46 12.54 -21.67
N ALA A 30 3.63 12.36 -21.05
CA ALA A 30 3.79 12.46 -19.59
C ALA A 30 3.41 13.85 -19.05
N LEU A 31 3.75 14.93 -19.76
CA LEU A 31 3.31 16.28 -19.40
C LEU A 31 1.80 16.48 -19.57
N SER A 32 1.17 15.83 -20.56
CA SER A 32 -0.28 15.83 -20.71
C SER A 32 -0.94 15.16 -19.52
N LEU A 33 -0.47 13.96 -19.14
CA LEU A 33 -0.95 13.24 -17.96
C LEU A 33 -0.80 14.06 -16.67
N ARG A 34 0.29 14.83 -16.54
CA ARG A 34 0.50 15.75 -15.42
C ARG A 34 -0.53 16.88 -15.39
N LEU A 35 -0.83 17.48 -16.54
CA LEU A 35 -1.84 18.53 -16.64
C LEU A 35 -3.23 17.98 -16.32
N ASP A 36 -3.56 16.80 -16.84
CA ASP A 36 -4.81 16.11 -16.54
C ASP A 36 -4.96 15.83 -15.05
N ALA A 37 -3.88 15.46 -14.36
CA ALA A 37 -3.86 15.26 -12.91
C ALA A 37 -4.12 16.55 -12.10
N ILE A 38 -3.56 17.67 -12.56
CA ILE A 38 -3.74 18.99 -11.92
C ILE A 38 -5.19 19.47 -12.14
N GLU A 39 -5.67 19.40 -13.38
CA GLU A 39 -6.95 19.96 -13.79
C GLU A 39 -8.13 19.06 -13.39
N GLY A 40 -7.98 17.73 -13.47
CA GLY A 40 -9.01 16.75 -13.18
C GLY A 40 -9.14 16.38 -11.70
N GLY A 41 -8.06 16.50 -10.92
CA GLY A 41 -8.02 16.14 -9.49
C GLY A 41 -8.14 17.32 -8.51
N GLY A 42 -8.05 18.56 -8.98
CA GLY A 42 -8.01 19.74 -8.11
C GLY A 42 -6.74 19.86 -7.27
N ASN A 43 -5.66 19.20 -7.69
CA ASN A 43 -4.37 19.17 -7.00
C ASN A 43 -3.54 20.41 -7.36
N ASP A 44 -2.76 20.93 -6.41
CA ASP A 44 -1.85 22.02 -6.70
C ASP A 44 -0.67 21.53 -7.57
N LYS A 45 -0.05 22.44 -8.31
CA LYS A 45 1.11 22.10 -9.17
C LYS A 45 2.28 21.48 -8.40
N GLU A 46 2.38 21.79 -7.11
CA GLU A 46 3.42 21.27 -6.21
C GLU A 46 3.13 19.83 -5.78
N ASP A 47 1.87 19.39 -5.89
CA ASP A 47 1.42 18.04 -5.56
C ASP A 47 1.51 17.07 -6.74
N VAL A 48 1.94 17.53 -7.92
CA VAL A 48 2.04 16.69 -9.12
C VAL A 48 3.44 16.73 -9.71
N PHE A 49 4.15 15.61 -9.59
CA PHE A 49 5.53 15.45 -10.00
C PHE A 49 5.67 14.54 -11.22
N VAL A 50 6.65 14.82 -12.07
CA VAL A 50 7.00 13.98 -13.23
C VAL A 50 8.49 13.69 -13.18
N THR A 51 8.87 12.42 -13.24
CA THR A 51 10.27 12.00 -13.25
C THR A 51 10.61 11.14 -14.46
N GLU A 52 11.85 11.25 -14.95
CA GLU A 52 12.44 10.37 -15.98
C GLU A 52 13.03 9.07 -15.37
N SER A 53 13.14 8.98 -14.05
CA SER A 53 13.88 7.91 -13.38
C SER A 53 13.20 7.44 -12.10
N LYS A 54 12.90 6.14 -12.07
CA LYS A 54 12.51 5.39 -10.88
C LYS A 54 13.57 5.50 -9.76
N GLN A 55 14.84 5.79 -10.03
CA GLN A 55 15.93 5.75 -9.03
C GLN A 55 15.89 6.85 -7.96
N GLU A 56 15.42 8.05 -8.27
CA GLU A 56 15.32 9.14 -7.28
C GLU A 56 14.14 8.96 -6.32
N LEU A 57 13.06 8.30 -6.78
CA LEU A 57 11.94 7.86 -5.94
C LEU A 57 12.21 6.52 -5.26
N VAL A 58 12.98 5.62 -5.88
CA VAL A 58 13.31 4.30 -5.30
C VAL A 58 14.15 4.39 -4.04
N ALA A 59 15.01 5.42 -3.92
CA ALA A 59 15.72 5.66 -2.67
C ALA A 59 14.76 5.95 -1.49
N GLU A 60 13.58 6.52 -1.76
CA GLU A 60 12.51 6.75 -0.76
C GLU A 60 11.59 5.53 -0.59
N THR A 61 11.72 4.49 -1.44
CA THR A 61 10.88 3.27 -1.44
C THR A 61 11.67 2.00 -1.15
N GLU A 62 12.93 2.10 -0.75
CA GLU A 62 13.65 0.97 -0.17
C GLU A 62 13.09 0.69 1.21
N LEU A 63 12.82 -0.59 1.51
CA LEU A 63 12.34 -0.99 2.83
C LEU A 63 13.34 -0.54 3.90
N THR A 64 12.89 0.35 4.79
CA THR A 64 13.68 0.74 5.95
C THR A 64 13.85 -0.44 6.89
N GLU A 65 14.76 -0.32 7.87
CA GLU A 65 14.90 -1.35 8.91
C GLU A 65 13.57 -1.56 9.65
N TRP A 66 12.85 -0.47 9.95
CA TRP A 66 11.53 -0.55 10.57
C TRP A 66 10.50 -1.27 9.70
N ASN A 67 10.46 -1.03 8.39
CA ASN A 67 9.53 -1.76 7.51
C ASN A 67 9.84 -3.27 7.50
N ARG A 68 11.13 -3.65 7.46
CA ARG A 68 11.54 -5.06 7.48
C ARG A 68 11.21 -5.75 8.80
N GLU A 69 11.43 -5.06 9.92
CA GLU A 69 11.03 -5.58 11.24
C GLU A 69 9.52 -5.73 11.35
N LEU A 70 8.77 -4.72 10.88
CA LEU A 70 7.31 -4.75 10.90
C LEU A 70 6.77 -5.90 10.04
N GLU A 71 7.29 -6.08 8.83
CA GLU A 71 6.93 -7.20 7.97
C GLU A 71 7.22 -8.54 8.66
N ALA A 72 8.42 -8.72 9.22
CA ALA A 72 8.81 -9.96 9.87
C ALA A 72 7.88 -10.34 11.04
N VAL A 73 7.42 -9.37 11.84
CA VAL A 73 6.49 -9.66 12.94
C VAL A 73 5.05 -9.90 12.46
N LEU A 74 4.62 -9.23 11.38
CA LEU A 74 3.28 -9.41 10.82
C LEU A 74 3.15 -10.73 10.05
N MET A 75 4.23 -11.23 9.47
CA MET A 75 4.28 -12.56 8.83
C MET A 75 3.90 -13.71 9.77
N ALA A 76 3.99 -13.52 11.09
CA ALA A 76 3.48 -14.49 12.06
C ALA A 76 1.96 -14.72 11.95
N LEU A 77 1.22 -13.78 11.33
CA LEU A 77 -0.21 -13.90 11.06
C LEU A 77 -0.52 -14.53 9.70
N ASP A 78 0.46 -14.71 8.83
CA ASP A 78 0.20 -15.08 7.43
C ASP A 78 -0.47 -16.45 7.27
N ASP A 79 -0.18 -17.39 8.15
CA ASP A 79 -0.83 -18.71 8.16
C ASP A 79 -2.27 -18.71 8.73
N CYS A 80 -2.76 -17.57 9.26
CA CYS A 80 -4.12 -17.49 9.79
C CYS A 80 -5.15 -17.59 8.66
N GLN A 81 -6.22 -18.35 8.86
CA GLN A 81 -7.31 -18.50 7.87
C GLN A 81 -8.25 -17.29 7.88
N LEU A 82 -7.68 -16.10 7.64
CA LEU A 82 -8.35 -14.82 7.57
C LEU A 82 -8.40 -14.33 6.13
N GLU A 83 -9.55 -13.85 5.70
CA GLU A 83 -9.72 -13.11 4.45
C GLU A 83 -9.12 -11.69 4.55
N CYS A 84 -9.09 -10.96 3.43
CA CYS A 84 -8.47 -9.63 3.34
C CYS A 84 -9.01 -8.61 4.38
N ASP A 85 -10.31 -8.62 4.65
CA ASP A 85 -10.95 -7.74 5.63
C ASP A 85 -10.51 -8.11 7.07
N GLY A 86 -10.63 -9.38 7.46
CA GLY A 86 -10.26 -9.88 8.78
C GLY A 86 -8.78 -9.65 9.09
N MET A 87 -7.90 -9.89 8.10
CA MET A 87 -6.47 -9.64 8.23
C MET A 87 -6.17 -8.14 8.41
N THR A 88 -6.80 -7.28 7.60
CA THR A 88 -6.67 -5.81 7.72
C THR A 88 -7.05 -5.34 9.11
N TRP A 89 -8.14 -5.85 9.70
CA TRP A 89 -8.53 -5.50 11.06
C TRP A 89 -7.57 -6.01 12.13
N ALA A 90 -7.01 -7.22 11.97
CA ALA A 90 -6.01 -7.76 12.88
C ALA A 90 -4.73 -6.90 12.89
N VAL A 91 -4.23 -6.53 11.71
CA VAL A 91 -3.06 -5.65 11.57
C VAL A 91 -3.36 -4.25 12.12
N SER A 92 -4.50 -3.67 11.78
CA SER A 92 -4.92 -2.36 12.30
C SER A 92 -4.99 -2.34 13.83
N HIS A 93 -5.50 -3.40 14.45
CA HIS A 93 -5.55 -3.51 15.90
C HIS A 93 -4.15 -3.43 16.53
N LEU A 94 -3.18 -4.15 15.95
CA LEU A 94 -1.80 -4.15 16.42
C LEU A 94 -1.13 -2.78 16.24
N LEU A 95 -1.24 -2.18 15.05
CA LEU A 95 -0.67 -0.87 14.74
C LEU A 95 -1.26 0.22 15.65
N LYS A 96 -2.59 0.17 15.89
CA LYS A 96 -3.29 1.08 16.79
C LYS A 96 -2.82 0.93 18.23
N ALA A 97 -2.62 -0.29 18.72
CA ALA A 97 -2.12 -0.54 20.06
C ALA A 97 -0.68 -0.02 20.25
N ALA A 98 0.10 0.02 19.17
CA ALA A 98 1.47 0.56 19.15
C ALA A 98 1.53 2.07 18.84
N GLY A 99 0.39 2.73 18.60
CA GLY A 99 0.34 4.17 18.30
C GLY A 99 0.87 4.53 16.91
N ILE A 100 0.90 3.58 15.97
CA ILE A 100 1.35 3.81 14.59
C ILE A 100 0.19 4.38 13.78
N PRO A 101 0.33 5.58 13.17
CA PRO A 101 -0.68 6.12 12.26
C PRO A 101 -0.81 5.24 11.01
N HIS A 102 -2.05 4.94 10.64
CA HIS A 102 -2.39 4.13 9.47
C HIS A 102 -3.87 4.29 9.13
N ASP A 103 -4.21 3.95 7.89
CA ASP A 103 -5.57 3.87 7.39
C ASP A 103 -5.90 2.43 6.97
N CYS A 104 -7.11 1.97 7.30
CA CYS A 104 -7.67 0.77 6.70
C CYS A 104 -8.33 1.18 5.39
N MET A 105 -7.96 0.58 4.28
CA MET A 105 -8.45 0.93 2.96
C MET A 105 -9.40 -0.14 2.44
N SER A 106 -10.36 0.26 1.61
CA SER A 106 -11.26 -0.63 0.89
C SER A 106 -11.42 -0.16 -0.55
N GLY A 107 -11.31 -1.09 -1.50
CA GLY A 107 -11.47 -0.73 -2.91
C GLY A 107 -11.21 -1.89 -3.85
N MET A 108 -10.36 -1.65 -4.86
CA MET A 108 -9.91 -2.65 -5.80
C MET A 108 -8.39 -2.80 -5.81
N ALA A 109 -7.93 -4.02 -6.05
CA ALA A 109 -6.58 -4.33 -6.50
C ALA A 109 -6.66 -4.93 -7.91
N ARG A 110 -5.76 -4.52 -8.80
CA ARG A 110 -5.69 -5.01 -10.19
C ARG A 110 -4.29 -5.47 -10.53
N ASN A 111 -4.18 -6.63 -11.17
CA ASN A 111 -2.95 -7.04 -11.85
C ASN A 111 -2.91 -6.40 -13.25
N GLU A 112 -1.91 -5.56 -13.51
CA GLU A 112 -1.80 -4.81 -14.77
C GLU A 112 -1.37 -5.68 -15.96
N GLN A 113 -0.79 -6.85 -15.73
CA GLN A 113 -0.43 -7.78 -16.79
C GLN A 113 -1.63 -8.62 -17.23
N THR A 114 -2.36 -9.23 -16.29
CA THR A 114 -3.50 -10.11 -16.60
C THR A 114 -4.81 -9.35 -16.75
N LYS A 115 -4.89 -8.13 -16.20
CA LYS A 115 -6.11 -7.30 -16.07
C LYS A 115 -7.15 -7.87 -15.11
N ASP A 116 -6.80 -8.87 -14.31
CA ASP A 116 -7.67 -9.38 -13.25
C ASP A 116 -7.86 -8.33 -12.15
N ILE A 117 -9.06 -8.29 -11.58
CA ILE A 117 -9.47 -7.31 -10.57
C ILE A 117 -10.11 -8.05 -9.39
N VAL A 118 -9.73 -7.66 -8.18
CA VAL A 118 -10.34 -8.10 -6.93
C VAL A 118 -11.01 -6.90 -6.29
N THR A 119 -12.32 -7.01 -6.02
CA THR A 119 -13.09 -5.98 -5.32
C THR A 119 -14.33 -6.58 -4.63
N PRO A 120 -14.64 -6.22 -3.38
CA PRO A 120 -13.85 -5.34 -2.52
C PRO A 120 -12.56 -6.04 -2.05
N HIS A 121 -11.45 -5.31 -2.06
CA HIS A 121 -10.19 -5.72 -1.45
C HIS A 121 -9.85 -4.77 -0.30
N TYR A 122 -9.24 -5.29 0.76
CA TYR A 122 -8.89 -4.54 1.96
C TYR A 122 -7.40 -4.64 2.24
N TRP A 123 -6.80 -3.51 2.60
CA TRP A 123 -5.38 -3.39 2.94
C TRP A 123 -5.15 -2.28 3.96
N ILE A 124 -3.92 -2.15 4.46
CA ILE A 124 -3.50 -1.02 5.29
C ILE A 124 -2.64 -0.07 4.46
N ALA A 125 -2.93 1.23 4.54
CA ALA A 125 -2.05 2.29 4.11
C ALA A 125 -1.29 2.85 5.32
N LEU A 126 0.03 2.90 5.22
CA LEU A 126 0.92 3.53 6.19
C LEU A 126 1.37 4.89 5.66
N ASN A 127 1.97 5.70 6.54
CA ASN A 127 2.64 6.94 6.14
C ASN A 127 3.70 6.68 5.07
N GLY A 128 3.93 7.66 4.19
CA GLY A 128 4.93 7.56 3.14
C GLY A 128 4.54 6.62 1.99
N GLY A 129 3.24 6.30 1.83
CA GLY A 129 2.74 5.53 0.69
C GLY A 129 2.95 4.00 0.78
N TRP A 130 3.41 3.50 1.93
CA TRP A 130 3.61 2.07 2.15
C TRP A 130 2.29 1.33 2.31
N VAL A 131 2.21 0.13 1.72
CA VAL A 131 1.06 -0.78 1.80
C VAL A 131 1.43 -1.98 2.66
N VAL A 132 0.51 -2.40 3.54
CA VAL A 132 0.55 -3.72 4.17
C VAL A 132 -0.59 -4.56 3.62
N ASP A 133 -0.24 -5.65 2.94
CA ASP A 133 -1.18 -6.59 2.36
C ASP A 133 -0.63 -8.02 2.39
N LEU A 134 -1.18 -8.83 3.30
CA LEU A 134 -0.85 -10.25 3.46
C LEU A 134 -1.80 -11.16 2.67
N ARG A 135 -2.76 -10.60 1.93
CA ARG A 135 -3.87 -11.35 1.33
C ARG A 135 -4.04 -11.11 -0.16
N LEU A 136 -3.22 -10.28 -0.79
CA LEU A 136 -3.18 -10.15 -2.24
C LEU A 136 -2.96 -11.50 -2.96
N ARG A 137 -2.01 -12.30 -2.45
CA ARG A 137 -1.68 -13.63 -2.99
C ARG A 137 -2.83 -14.64 -2.92
N MET A 138 -3.77 -14.47 -1.99
CA MET A 138 -4.97 -15.31 -1.90
C MET A 138 -5.81 -15.25 -3.18
N TRP A 139 -5.80 -14.11 -3.86
CA TRP A 139 -6.61 -13.87 -5.05
C TRP A 139 -5.83 -14.02 -6.36
N PHE A 140 -4.60 -13.50 -6.40
CA PHE A 140 -3.78 -13.48 -7.62
C PHE A 140 -2.79 -14.64 -7.72
N GLY A 141 -2.78 -15.54 -6.73
CA GLY A 141 -1.87 -16.67 -6.65
C GLY A 141 -0.62 -16.40 -5.83
N ASP A 142 0.02 -17.47 -5.37
CA ASP A 142 1.25 -17.42 -4.58
C ASP A 142 2.48 -17.48 -5.49
N HIS A 143 2.66 -16.40 -6.25
CA HIS A 143 3.82 -16.22 -7.13
C HIS A 143 4.68 -15.06 -6.62
N ASP A 144 5.99 -15.13 -6.87
CA ASP A 144 6.95 -14.14 -6.36
C ASP A 144 6.69 -12.73 -6.90
N GLU A 145 6.11 -12.61 -8.09
CA GLU A 145 5.69 -11.35 -8.70
C GLU A 145 4.44 -10.71 -8.08
N VAL A 146 3.71 -11.44 -7.22
CA VAL A 146 2.56 -10.91 -6.49
C VAL A 146 3.07 -10.34 -5.17
N PRO A 147 2.92 -9.02 -4.93
CA PRO A 147 3.35 -8.39 -3.68
C PRO A 147 2.72 -9.05 -2.46
N HIS A 148 3.47 -9.09 -1.36
CA HIS A 148 3.03 -9.71 -0.12
C HIS A 148 3.78 -9.11 1.07
N GLY A 149 3.09 -8.90 2.18
CA GLY A 149 3.68 -8.27 3.35
C GLY A 149 3.68 -6.76 3.22
N ILE A 150 4.86 -6.13 3.27
CA ILE A 150 5.01 -4.67 3.21
C ILE A 150 5.76 -4.26 1.96
N PHE A 151 5.15 -3.40 1.18
CA PHE A 151 5.74 -2.91 -0.06
C PHE A 151 5.27 -1.50 -0.37
N HIS A 152 6.04 -0.82 -1.21
CA HIS A 152 5.63 0.44 -1.77
C HIS A 152 5.10 0.20 -3.20
N PRO A 153 3.91 0.72 -3.60
CA PRO A 153 3.36 0.52 -4.94
C PRO A 153 4.31 0.91 -6.08
N LEU A 154 5.14 1.94 -5.88
CA LEU A 154 6.31 2.30 -6.73
C LEU A 154 7.24 1.14 -7.10
N SER A 155 7.50 0.27 -6.12
CA SER A 155 8.38 -0.89 -6.29
C SER A 155 7.69 -2.00 -7.08
N GLU A 156 6.34 -2.01 -7.07
CA GLU A 156 5.47 -3.07 -7.59
C GLU A 156 4.51 -2.58 -8.71
N PRO A 157 5.04 -2.07 -9.85
CA PRO A 157 4.22 -1.46 -10.91
C PRO A 157 3.29 -2.45 -11.64
N GLY A 158 3.40 -3.74 -11.36
CA GLY A 158 2.48 -4.77 -11.85
C GLY A 158 1.11 -4.74 -11.17
N PHE A 159 0.97 -3.99 -10.06
CA PHE A 159 -0.27 -3.92 -9.30
C PHE A 159 -0.74 -2.48 -9.12
N PHE A 160 -2.05 -2.29 -9.31
CA PHE A 160 -2.72 -1.02 -9.11
C PHE A 160 -3.76 -1.15 -8.00
N TYR A 161 -3.72 -0.21 -7.05
CA TYR A 161 -4.66 -0.10 -5.94
C TYR A 161 -5.47 1.18 -6.10
N GLN A 162 -6.78 1.08 -5.91
CA GLN A 162 -7.68 2.23 -5.84
C GLN A 162 -8.74 1.96 -4.79
N GLY A 163 -8.87 2.84 -3.81
CA GLY A 163 -9.86 2.71 -2.76
C GLY A 163 -9.94 3.94 -1.90
N GLU A 164 -10.78 3.87 -0.88
CA GLU A 164 -10.99 4.96 0.08
C GLU A 164 -10.67 4.46 1.49
N SER A 165 -10.20 5.38 2.34
CA SER A 165 -10.07 5.09 3.77
C SER A 165 -11.43 4.70 4.34
N VAL A 166 -11.46 3.55 4.98
CA VAL A 166 -12.60 3.02 5.71
C VAL A 166 -12.70 3.79 7.02
N GLN A 167 -13.10 5.06 6.93
CA GLN A 167 -13.40 5.88 8.09
C GLN A 167 -14.62 5.30 8.79
N GLN A 168 -14.37 4.58 9.88
CA GLN A 168 -15.41 4.05 10.77
C GLN A 168 -16.48 3.22 10.04
N HIS A 169 -16.13 2.00 9.61
CA HIS A 169 -17.18 0.98 9.58
C HIS A 169 -17.67 0.76 11.02
N GLN A 170 -18.78 1.42 11.36
CA GLN A 170 -19.54 1.22 12.59
C GLN A 170 -19.99 -0.24 12.80
N GLY A 171 -19.78 -1.12 11.80
CA GLY A 171 -20.19 -2.53 11.81
C GLY A 171 -19.19 -3.53 12.40
N MET A 172 -17.88 -3.27 12.39
CA MET A 172 -16.88 -4.28 12.81
C MET A 172 -15.75 -3.69 13.65
N ARG A 173 -16.08 -3.18 14.84
CA ARG A 173 -15.07 -3.07 15.91
C ARG A 173 -14.88 -4.45 16.52
N LEU A 174 -14.06 -5.28 15.87
CA LEU A 174 -13.69 -6.58 16.43
C LEU A 174 -12.92 -6.32 17.74
N SER A 175 -13.42 -6.91 18.83
CA SER A 175 -12.73 -6.83 20.11
C SER A 175 -11.42 -7.62 20.03
N ARG A 176 -10.45 -7.30 20.90
CA ARG A 176 -9.21 -8.06 20.98
C ARG A 176 -9.44 -9.56 21.16
N ALA A 177 -10.45 -9.94 21.96
CA ALA A 177 -10.77 -11.35 22.19
C ALA A 177 -11.30 -12.05 20.93
N VAL A 178 -12.05 -11.35 20.08
CA VAL A 178 -12.52 -11.90 18.80
C VAL A 178 -11.36 -12.05 17.83
N LEU A 179 -10.48 -11.04 17.72
CA LEU A 179 -9.28 -11.12 16.89
C LEU A 179 -8.33 -12.22 17.36
N ASP A 180 -8.18 -12.42 18.66
CA ASP A 180 -7.39 -13.50 19.24
C ASP A 180 -7.94 -14.86 18.84
N MET A 181 -9.26 -15.06 18.93
CA MET A 181 -9.92 -16.27 18.46
C MET A 181 -9.74 -16.48 16.95
N MET A 182 -9.89 -15.43 16.14
CA MET A 182 -9.77 -15.53 14.67
C MET A 182 -8.33 -15.77 14.19
N THR A 183 -7.34 -15.52 15.05
CA THR A 183 -5.90 -15.74 14.77
C THR A 183 -5.32 -16.92 15.54
N ASP A 184 -6.17 -17.77 16.13
CA ASP A 184 -5.76 -18.89 16.99
C ASP A 184 -4.75 -18.48 18.09
N GLY A 185 -4.92 -17.27 18.64
CA GLY A 185 -4.07 -16.68 19.67
C GLY A 185 -2.77 -16.04 19.17
N LYS A 186 -2.44 -16.16 17.87
CA LYS A 186 -1.18 -15.65 17.31
C LYS A 186 -1.05 -14.13 17.46
N ILE A 187 -2.14 -13.38 17.33
CA ILE A 187 -2.12 -11.91 17.46
C ILE A 187 -1.58 -11.44 18.81
N SER A 188 -1.77 -12.20 19.89
CA SER A 188 -1.26 -11.86 21.22
C SER A 188 0.25 -12.01 21.38
N HIS A 189 0.91 -12.66 20.43
CA HIS A 189 2.37 -12.85 20.41
C HIS A 189 3.09 -11.88 19.46
N VAL A 190 2.35 -11.15 18.61
CA VAL A 190 2.92 -10.16 17.70
C VAL A 190 3.21 -8.86 18.46
N LYS A 191 4.43 -8.34 18.29
CA LYS A 191 4.86 -7.07 18.88
C LYS A 191 5.32 -6.14 17.77
N ILE A 192 4.61 -5.03 17.61
CA ILE A 192 4.94 -4.01 16.60
C ILE A 192 6.21 -3.27 17.02
N PRO A 193 7.22 -3.14 16.13
CA PRO A 193 8.41 -2.33 16.40
C PRO A 193 8.04 -0.85 16.53
N SER A 194 8.71 -0.16 17.46
CA SER A 194 8.53 1.29 17.62
C SER A 194 9.15 2.04 16.45
N LEU A 195 8.47 3.07 15.94
CA LEU A 195 9.06 4.06 15.03
C LEU A 195 10.24 4.75 15.74
N GLN A 196 11.45 4.59 15.22
CA GLN A 196 12.62 5.29 15.77
C GLN A 196 12.53 6.79 15.42
N SER A 197 12.90 7.66 16.35
CA SER A 197 12.88 9.11 16.13
C SER A 197 13.94 9.53 15.09
N GLY A 198 13.58 9.51 13.81
CA GLY A 198 14.49 9.83 12.70
C GLY A 198 13.97 9.42 11.33
N GLU A 199 13.09 8.42 11.27
CA GLU A 199 12.40 8.03 10.03
C GLU A 199 11.15 8.92 9.90
N LYS A 200 11.19 9.88 8.97
CA LYS A 200 10.08 10.77 8.61
C LYS A 200 9.69 10.51 7.17
#